data_AF-A0A3B8WT51-F1
#
_entry.id   AF-A0A3B8WT51-F1
#
_cell.length_a   1.000
_cell.length_b   1.000
_cell.length_c   1.000
_cell.angle_alpha   90.00
_cell.angle_beta   90.00
_cell.angle_gamma   90.00
#
_symmetry.space_group_name_H-M   'P 1'
#
loop_
_entity.id
_entity.type
_entity.pdbx_description
1 polymer ?
#
loop_
_entity_poly.entity_id
_entity_poly.type
_entity_poly.pdbx_seq_one_letter_code
_entity_poly.pdbx_strand_id
1 'polypeptide(L)' 'MAEAEYMVRVTGYLQNEDDLRQVPLGVNDNGKPLLLKDVADVQLGPQVRRGIAELNGEGEVAGGIVVMRFGE' A
#
# COMPACT_ATOMS: atom_id res chain seq x y z
N MET A 1 -1.61 22.90 39.28
CA MET A 1 -2.04 22.53 37.92
C MET A 1 -1.15 21.39 37.48
N ALA A 2 -1.59 20.17 37.75
CA ALA A 2 -0.77 18.96 37.67
C ALA A 2 -0.89 18.32 36.28
N GLU A 3 0.27 18.09 35.68
CA GLU A 3 0.64 16.92 34.86
C GLU A 3 -0.36 16.48 33.77
N ALA A 4 -0.33 17.18 32.63
CA ALA A 4 -0.86 16.63 31.38
C ALA A 4 0.32 16.14 30.52
N GLU A 5 0.39 14.84 30.29
CA GLU A 5 1.27 14.24 29.28
C GLU A 5 0.61 14.31 27.91
N TYR A 6 1.32 14.89 26.94
CA TYR A 6 0.89 14.94 25.55
C TYR A 6 1.75 13.99 24.72
N MET A 7 1.10 13.00 24.13
CA MET A 7 1.75 12.04 23.26
C MET A 7 1.68 12.58 21.83
N VAL A 8 2.84 12.89 21.24
CA VAL A 8 2.94 13.31 19.84
C VAL A 8 3.20 12.08 18.98
N ARG A 9 2.26 11.79 18.06
CA ARG A 9 2.38 10.70 17.08
C ARG A 9 2.37 11.27 15.68
N VAL A 10 3.33 10.86 14.86
CA VAL A 10 3.34 11.13 13.43
C VAL A 10 2.91 9.86 12.70
N THR A 11 1.98 9.99 11.75
CA THR A 11 1.68 8.94 10.77
C THR A 11 2.37 9.31 9.46
N GLY A 12 3.00 8.33 8.81
CA GLY A 12 3.68 8.51 7.52
C GLY A 12 3.37 7.41 6.52
N TYR A 13 2.36 6.58 6.80
CA TYR A 13 1.92 5.56 5.87
C TYR A 13 1.11 6.18 4.75
N LEU A 14 1.45 5.82 3.51
CA LEU A 14 0.64 6.10 2.34
C LEU A 14 -0.66 5.31 2.46
N GLN A 15 -1.80 5.97 2.33
CA GLN A 15 -3.12 5.36 2.46
C GLN A 15 -3.79 5.14 1.12
N ASN A 16 -3.41 5.90 0.10
CA ASN A 16 -4.01 5.86 -1.23
C ASN A 16 -2.98 6.18 -2.33
N GLU A 17 -3.43 6.08 -3.57
CA GLU A 17 -2.61 6.37 -4.76
C GLU A 17 -2.23 7.85 -4.90
N ASP A 18 -3.06 8.79 -4.45
CA ASP A 18 -2.74 10.21 -4.46
C ASP A 18 -1.59 10.56 -3.51
N ASP A 19 -1.53 9.92 -2.35
CA ASP A 19 -0.41 10.05 -1.41
C ASP A 19 0.89 9.61 -2.10
N LEU A 20 0.85 8.48 -2.83
CA LEU A 20 2.00 7.96 -3.57
C LEU A 20 2.43 8.91 -4.71
N ARG A 21 1.46 9.48 -5.46
CA ARG A 21 1.71 10.46 -6.53
C ARG A 21 2.40 11.73 -6.05
N GLN A 22 2.16 12.14 -4.80
CA GLN A 22 2.71 13.34 -4.19
C GLN A 22 4.07 13.12 -3.51
N VAL A 23 4.63 11.90 -3.56
CA VAL A 23 5.95 11.61 -2.99
C VAL A 23 7.02 12.44 -3.72
N PRO A 24 7.80 13.27 -3.00
CA PRO A 24 8.90 14.02 -3.59
C PRO A 24 10.10 13.10 -3.85
N LEU A 25 10.66 13.19 -5.05
CA LEU A 25 11.85 12.44 -5.48
C LEU A 25 13.14 13.26 -5.32
N GLY A 26 13.00 14.59 -5.25
CA GLY A 26 14.11 15.52 -5.13
C GLY A 26 13.65 16.94 -5.43
N VAL A 27 14.62 17.84 -5.50
CA VAL A 27 14.41 19.24 -5.86
C VAL A 27 15.21 19.52 -7.12
N ASN A 28 14.60 20.17 -8.11
CA ASN A 28 15.30 20.57 -9.32
C ASN A 28 16.18 21.83 -9.09
N ASP A 29 16.99 22.20 -10.08
CA ASP A 29 17.91 23.35 -10.00
C ASP A 29 17.20 24.69 -9.71
N ASN A 30 15.89 24.77 -9.99
CA ASN A 30 15.06 25.94 -9.77
C ASN A 30 14.32 25.92 -8.42
N GLY A 31 14.63 24.97 -7.53
CA GLY A 31 14.03 24.87 -6.19
C GLY A 31 12.62 24.27 -6.17
N LYS A 32 12.09 23.79 -7.30
CA LYS A 32 10.76 23.16 -7.35
C LYS A 32 10.88 21.66 -7.03
N PRO A 33 10.02 21.11 -6.16
CA PRO A 33 10.01 19.67 -5.90
C PRO A 33 9.60 18.91 -7.17
N LEU A 34 10.34 17.85 -7.46
CA LEU A 34 9.98 16.84 -8.46
C LEU A 34 9.19 15.74 -7.76
N LEU A 35 7.97 15.48 -8.21
CA LEU A 35 7.05 14.52 -7.59
C LEU A 35 7.02 13.22 -8.40
N LEU A 36 6.63 12.11 -7.77
CA LEU A 36 6.53 10.81 -8.45
C LEU A 36 5.60 10.87 -9.67
N LYS A 37 4.48 11.60 -9.56
CA LYS A 37 3.54 11.80 -10.68
C LYS A 37 4.14 12.53 -11.89
N ASP A 38 5.25 13.24 -11.70
CA ASP A 38 5.90 13.98 -12.80
C ASP A 38 6.73 13.04 -13.68
N VAL A 39 7.01 11.81 -13.22
CA VAL A 39 7.89 10.84 -13.91
C VAL A 39 7.27 9.45 -14.09
N ALA A 40 6.12 9.17 -13.48
CA ALA A 40 5.47 7.87 -13.55
C ALA A 40 3.94 7.95 -13.43
N ASP A 41 3.26 7.03 -14.10
CA ASP A 41 1.82 6.79 -13.92
C ASP A 41 1.59 5.84 -12.74
N VAL A 42 0.74 6.27 -11.79
CA VAL A 42 0.34 5.47 -10.64
C VAL A 42 -1.08 4.96 -10.86
N GLN A 43 -1.23 3.64 -10.87
CA GLN A 43 -2.51 2.97 -11.02
C GLN A 43 -2.61 1.75 -10.09
N LEU A 44 -3.81 1.49 -9.57
CA LEU A 44 -4.10 0.25 -8.86
C LEU A 44 -4.12 -0.92 -9.86
N GLY A 45 -3.30 -1.93 -9.59
CA GLY A 45 -3.18 -3.12 -10.42
C GLY A 45 -3.23 -4.41 -9.58
N PRO A 46 -3.50 -5.55 -10.23
CA PRO A 46 -3.42 -6.83 -9.56
C PRO A 46 -1.98 -7.14 -9.17
N GLN A 47 -1.79 -7.79 -8.01
CA GLN A 47 -0.49 -8.34 -7.65
C GLN A 47 -0.16 -9.54 -8.56
N VAL A 48 1.12 -9.74 -8.87
CA VAL A 48 1.60 -10.92 -9.60
C VAL A 48 1.18 -12.20 -8.87
N ARG A 49 0.45 -13.08 -9.57
CA ARG A 49 -0.07 -14.34 -9.04
C ARG A 49 0.78 -15.51 -9.51
N ARG A 50 0.99 -16.50 -8.63
CA ARG A 50 1.67 -17.77 -8.96
C ARG A 50 0.70 -18.95 -9.18
N GLY A 51 -0.61 -18.70 -9.05
CA GLY A 51 -1.66 -19.70 -9.21
C GLY A 51 -3.01 -19.02 -9.40
N ILE A 52 -3.98 -19.77 -9.93
CA ILE A 52 -5.35 -19.35 -10.23
C ILE A 52 -6.29 -20.34 -9.55
N ALA A 53 -7.36 -19.85 -8.95
CA ALA A 53 -8.45 -20.67 -8.42
C ALA A 53 -9.74 -20.32 -9.15
N GLU A 54 -10.53 -21.34 -9.48
CA GLU A 54 -11.73 -21.24 -10.30
C GLU A 54 -12.86 -22.00 -9.59
N LEU A 55 -14.09 -21.48 -9.66
CA LEU A 55 -15.26 -22.09 -9.03
C LEU A 55 -16.23 -22.65 -10.07
N ASN A 56 -16.16 -23.97 -10.29
CA ASN A 56 -17.13 -24.75 -11.07
C ASN A 56 -17.34 -24.30 -12.53
N GLY A 57 -16.35 -23.68 -13.16
CA GLY A 57 -16.42 -23.11 -14.50
C GLY A 57 -17.03 -21.70 -14.58
N GLU A 58 -17.41 -21.09 -13.45
CA GLU A 58 -18.04 -19.77 -13.39
C GLU A 58 -17.03 -18.61 -13.37
N GLY A 59 -15.76 -18.88 -13.06
CA GLY A 59 -14.69 -17.89 -13.15
C GLY A 59 -13.71 -17.90 -11.99
N GLU A 60 -12.77 -16.94 -12.03
CA GLU A 60 -11.70 -16.82 -11.04
C GLU A 60 -12.23 -16.30 -9.70
N VAL A 61 -11.83 -16.97 -8.61
CA VAL A 61 -12.23 -16.63 -7.24
C VAL A 61 -11.04 -16.65 -6.28
N ALA A 62 -11.18 -15.98 -5.13
CA ALA A 62 -10.27 -16.15 -4.01
C ALA A 62 -10.70 -17.36 -3.17
N GLY A 63 -9.75 -18.18 -2.75
CA GLY A 63 -9.97 -19.35 -1.88
C GLY A 63 -8.90 -19.47 -0.81
N GLY A 64 -9.08 -20.42 0.11
CA GLY A 64 -8.13 -20.71 1.19
C GLY A 64 -8.31 -22.11 1.72
N ILE A 65 -7.23 -22.71 2.22
CA ILE A 65 -7.23 -24.02 2.86
C ILE A 65 -6.84 -23.84 4.32
N VAL A 66 -7.64 -24.39 5.23
CA VAL A 66 -7.32 -24.44 6.65
C VAL A 66 -6.68 -25.78 6.95
N VAL A 67 -5.48 -25.76 7.53
CA VAL A 67 -4.74 -26.97 7.94
C VAL A 67 -4.67 -26.98 9.45
N MET A 68 -5.26 -28.00 10.09
CA MET A 68 -5.08 -28.23 11.52
C MET A 68 -3.72 -28.86 11.78
N ARG A 69 -2.98 -28.29 12.75
CA ARG A 69 -1.79 -28.90 13.30
C ARG A 69 -2.16 -29.54 14.63
N PHE A 70 -1.86 -30.83 14.78
CA PHE A 70 -2.10 -31.57 16.03
C PHE A 70 -0.76 -31.75 16.75
N GLY A 71 -0.65 -31.27 17.98
CA GLY A 71 0.57 -31.37 18.81
C GLY A 71 1.46 -30.13 18.86
N GLU A 72 1.02 -29.00 18.32
CA GLU A 72 1.40 -27.64 18.81
C GLU A 72 0.31 -27.14 19.77
#